data_AF-A0A536K0U4-F1
#
_entry.id   AF-A0A536K0U4-F1
#
_cell.length_a   1.000
_cell.length_b   1.000
_cell.length_c   1.000
_cell.angle_alpha   90.00
_cell.angle_beta   90.00
_cell.angle_gamma   90.00
#
_symmetry.space_group_name_H-M   'P 1'
#
loop_
_entity.id
_entity.type
_entity.pdbx_description
1 polymer ?
#
loop_
_entity_poly.entity_id
_entity_poly.type
_entity_poly.pdbx_seq_one_letter_code
_entity_poly.pdbx_strand_id
1 'polypeptide(L)'
;MDYEGWSELVEVPARTGLSGLLADRDWLWREDRLARLLSAEDAEVLFISGGATNQVKFYGRFDHIVLLTAPTSVMIERLRSRTNNPYGKHPDELARVLALKETVEPMLRRVATVEIDTSVPLDEVVEKILAVVSR
;
A
#
# COMPACT_ATOMS: atom_id res chain seq x y z
N MET A 1 8.95 -8.17 10.39
CA MET A 1 9.07 -7.46 9.10
C MET A 1 9.84 -6.20 9.38
N ASP A 2 11.09 -6.17 8.94
CA ASP A 2 11.94 -4.99 9.01
C ASP A 2 11.80 -4.30 7.66
N TYR A 3 11.08 -3.18 7.61
CA TYR A 3 10.79 -2.45 6.37
C TYR A 3 11.99 -1.57 5.99
N GLU A 4 13.18 -2.18 5.86
CA GLU A 4 14.42 -1.60 5.31
C GLU A 4 14.72 -0.14 5.71
N GLY A 5 14.28 0.28 6.91
CA GLY A 5 14.35 1.65 7.38
C GLY A 5 13.61 2.70 6.54
N TRP A 6 12.69 2.33 5.65
CA TRP A 6 11.83 3.25 4.88
C TRP A 6 10.54 3.62 5.61
N SER A 7 10.13 2.80 6.56
CA SER A 7 8.98 3.07 7.43
C SER A 7 9.39 2.96 8.90
N GLU A 8 8.69 3.69 9.75
CA GLU A 8 8.84 3.62 11.20
C GLU A 8 7.49 3.52 11.88
N LEU A 9 7.45 2.76 12.97
CA LEU A 9 6.27 2.63 13.80
C LEU A 9 6.28 3.82 14.78
N VAL A 10 5.30 4.71 14.63
CA VAL A 10 5.17 5.90 15.48
C VAL A 10 3.90 5.82 16.31
N GLU A 11 3.92 6.52 17.44
CA GLU A 11 2.70 6.75 18.21
C GLU A 11 1.82 7.79 17.50
N VAL A 12 0.55 7.46 17.33
CA VAL A 12 -0.46 8.32 16.72
C VAL A 12 -1.63 8.47 17.69
N PRO A 13 -2.38 9.60 17.64
CA PRO A 13 -3.60 9.73 18.42
C PRO A 13 -4.53 8.52 18.25
N ALA A 14 -5.16 8.11 19.34
CA ALA A 14 -6.09 6.99 19.29
C ALA A 14 -7.16 7.23 18.20
N ARG A 15 -7.34 6.25 17.30
CA ARG A 15 -8.26 6.29 16.13
C ARG A 15 -7.77 7.01 14.87
N THR A 16 -6.52 7.48 14.81
CA THR A 16 -5.93 7.99 13.54
C THR A 16 -5.02 6.99 12.84
N GLY A 17 -4.62 5.90 13.52
CA GLY A 17 -3.83 4.83 12.89
C GLY A 17 -4.67 4.07 11.88
N LEU A 18 -4.35 4.19 10.59
CA LEU A 18 -5.09 3.49 9.52
C LEU A 18 -4.35 2.23 9.02
N SER A 19 -3.13 1.92 9.48
CA SER A 19 -2.51 0.60 9.20
C SER A 19 -3.20 -0.54 9.95
N GLY A 20 -4.05 -0.23 10.93
CA GLY A 20 -4.81 -1.21 11.71
C GLY A 20 -3.97 -2.03 12.70
N LEU A 21 -2.69 -1.74 12.90
CA LEU A 21 -1.83 -2.59 13.74
C LEU A 21 -2.07 -2.45 15.23
N LEU A 22 -2.18 -1.21 15.73
CA LEU A 22 -2.39 -0.87 17.14
C LEU A 22 -3.27 0.38 17.24
N ALA A 23 -4.03 0.52 18.33
CA ALA A 23 -4.98 1.63 18.49
C ALA A 23 -4.29 3.01 18.55
N ASP A 24 -3.02 3.02 18.94
CA ASP A 24 -2.18 4.18 19.24
C ASP A 24 -0.86 4.19 18.44
N ARG A 25 -0.67 3.26 17.48
CA ARG A 25 0.53 3.24 16.62
C ARG A 25 0.21 2.97 15.17
N ASP A 26 0.99 3.60 14.30
CA ASP A 26 0.85 3.47 12.85
C ASP A 26 2.23 3.34 12.18
N TRP A 27 2.30 2.63 11.05
CA TRP A 27 3.49 2.70 10.20
C TRP A 27 3.40 3.92 9.32
N LEU A 28 4.37 4.82 9.48
CA LEU A 28 4.56 5.96 8.60
C LEU A 28 5.78 5.76 7.74
N TRP A 29 5.73 6.31 6.53
CA TRP A 29 6.94 6.47 5.72
C TRP A 29 7.88 7.47 6.39
N ARG A 30 9.18 7.17 6.38
CA ARG A 30 10.22 8.08 6.85
C ARG A 30 10.39 9.22 5.86
N GLU A 31 9.82 10.37 6.20
CA GLU A 31 9.64 11.48 5.26
C GLU A 31 10.98 12.02 4.73
N ASP A 32 12.00 12.08 5.57
CA ASP A 32 13.34 12.53 5.21
C ASP A 32 13.99 11.60 4.17
N ARG A 33 13.83 10.28 4.33
CA ARG A 33 14.38 9.29 3.40
C ARG A 33 13.64 9.28 2.09
N LEU A 34 12.30 9.30 2.14
CA LEU A 34 11.49 9.32 0.92
C LEU A 34 11.70 10.61 0.13
N ALA A 35 11.77 11.77 0.79
CA ALA A 35 12.06 13.04 0.14
C ALA A 35 13.46 13.05 -0.50
N ARG A 36 14.46 12.45 0.16
CA ARG A 36 15.81 12.31 -0.39
C ARG A 36 15.81 11.40 -1.62
N LEU A 37 15.17 10.23 -1.54
CA LEU A 37 15.03 9.31 -2.68
C LEU A 37 14.39 10.02 -3.88
N LEU A 38 13.23 10.65 -3.67
CA LEU A 38 12.48 11.37 -4.71
C LEU A 38 13.19 12.60 -5.28
N SER A 39 14.32 13.02 -4.70
CA SER A 39 15.09 14.18 -5.17
C SER A 39 16.47 13.81 -5.70
N ALA A 40 16.97 12.62 -5.40
CA ALA A 40 18.33 12.18 -5.75
C ALA A 40 18.36 11.03 -6.76
N GLU A 41 17.28 10.27 -6.87
CA GLU A 41 17.15 9.20 -7.86
C GLU A 41 17.09 9.78 -9.29
N ASP A 42 17.84 9.18 -10.20
CA ASP A 42 17.95 9.60 -11.61
C ASP A 42 17.44 8.56 -12.61
N ALA A 43 16.87 7.45 -12.11
CA ALA A 43 16.17 6.48 -12.92
C ALA A 43 15.04 7.11 -13.76
N GLU A 44 14.86 6.62 -14.99
CA GLU A 44 13.78 7.04 -15.89
C GLU A 44 12.39 6.79 -15.27
N VAL A 45 12.25 5.68 -14.53
CA VAL A 45 11.04 5.33 -13.80
C VAL A 45 11.39 4.79 -12.42
N LEU A 46 10.77 5.36 -11.38
CA LEU A 46 10.88 4.89 -10.00
C LEU A 46 9.50 4.39 -9.50
N PHE A 47 9.43 3.13 -9.09
CA PHE A 47 8.24 2.56 -8.44
C PHE A 47 8.39 2.59 -6.92
N ILE A 48 7.42 3.20 -6.24
CA ILE A 48 7.31 3.17 -4.77
C ILE A 48 6.11 2.30 -4.40
N SER A 49 6.35 1.24 -3.63
CA SER A 49 5.31 0.33 -3.17
C SER A 49 5.18 0.36 -1.66
N GLY A 50 3.95 0.57 -1.18
CA GLY A 50 3.62 0.65 0.23
C GLY A 50 2.37 1.49 0.44
N GLY A 51 1.81 1.41 1.65
CA GLY A 51 0.71 2.28 2.06
C GLY A 51 0.96 2.76 3.48
N ALA A 52 0.94 4.08 3.66
CA ALA A 52 1.09 4.73 4.96
C ALA A 52 0.15 5.95 5.01
N THR A 53 -0.29 6.35 6.21
CA THR A 53 -1.24 7.46 6.34
C THR A 53 -0.64 8.81 5.92
N ASN A 54 0.67 8.98 6.09
CA ASN A 54 1.38 10.19 5.67
C ASN A 54 1.77 10.23 4.18
N GLN A 55 1.43 9.19 3.40
CA GLN A 55 1.72 9.15 1.96
C GLN A 55 1.12 10.33 1.18
N VAL A 56 0.01 10.90 1.67
CA VAL A 56 -0.68 12.06 1.09
C VAL A 56 0.24 13.28 0.93
N LYS A 57 1.28 13.40 1.76
CA LYS A 57 2.27 14.48 1.69
C LYS A 57 3.13 14.42 0.42
N PHE A 58 3.20 13.24 -0.21
CA PHE A 58 4.06 12.98 -1.37
C PHE A 58 3.27 12.87 -2.68
N TYR A 59 1.94 12.94 -2.67
CA TYR A 59 1.14 12.80 -3.89
C TYR A 59 1.48 13.85 -4.97
N GLY A 60 1.86 15.07 -4.56
CA GLY A 60 2.33 16.09 -5.51
C GLY A 60 3.72 15.81 -6.12
N ARG A 61 4.39 14.72 -5.72
CA ARG A 61 5.69 14.26 -6.22
C ARG A 61 5.58 12.96 -7.01
N PHE A 62 4.37 12.45 -7.22
CA PHE A 62 4.13 11.24 -8.01
C PHE A 62 3.40 11.62 -9.30
N ASP A 63 3.92 11.14 -10.44
CA ASP A 63 3.25 11.31 -11.73
C ASP A 63 1.99 10.44 -11.83
N HIS A 64 2.07 9.24 -11.25
CA HIS A 64 0.99 8.26 -11.25
C HIS A 64 0.84 7.56 -9.89
N ILE A 65 -0.39 7.42 -9.43
CA ILE A 65 -0.77 6.63 -8.25
C ILE A 65 -1.56 5.42 -8.74
N VAL A 66 -0.97 4.22 -8.60
CA VAL A 66 -1.61 2.95 -8.98
C VAL A 66 -2.26 2.31 -7.75
N LEU A 67 -3.57 2.12 -7.79
CA LEU A 67 -4.29 1.33 -6.80
C LEU A 67 -4.42 -0.11 -7.29
N LEU A 68 -3.82 -1.05 -6.54
CA LEU A 68 -4.03 -2.49 -6.74
C LEU A 68 -5.22 -2.94 -5.89
N THR A 69 -6.28 -3.39 -6.55
CA THR A 69 -7.48 -3.92 -5.88
C THR A 69 -7.64 -5.42 -6.15
N ALA A 70 -8.48 -6.08 -5.38
CA ALA A 70 -8.94 -7.44 -5.64
C ALA A 70 -10.31 -7.66 -4.96
N PRO A 71 -11.15 -8.59 -5.46
CA PRO A 71 -12.31 -9.05 -4.74
C PRO A 71 -11.95 -9.63 -3.37
N THR A 72 -12.82 -9.45 -2.37
CA THR A 72 -12.61 -9.95 -1.01
C THR A 72 -12.32 -11.45 -0.95
N SER A 73 -13.00 -12.25 -1.78
CA SER A 73 -12.77 -13.70 -1.87
C SER A 73 -11.33 -14.03 -2.29
N VAL A 74 -10.80 -13.31 -3.29
CA VAL A 74 -9.43 -13.46 -3.78
C VAL A 74 -8.42 -13.04 -2.71
N MET A 75 -8.68 -11.95 -1.98
CA MET A 75 -7.82 -11.52 -0.87
C MET A 75 -7.75 -12.58 0.23
N ILE A 76 -8.91 -13.14 0.64
CA ILE A 76 -8.98 -14.19 1.66
C ILE A 76 -8.19 -15.43 1.23
N GLU A 77 -8.36 -15.86 -0.02
CA GLU A 77 -7.64 -17.02 -0.57
C GLU A 77 -6.12 -16.79 -0.51
N ARG A 78 -5.64 -15.65 -1.02
CA ARG A 78 -4.21 -15.30 -1.05
C ARG A 78 -3.60 -15.20 0.35
N LEU A 79 -4.31 -14.62 1.32
CA LEU A 79 -3.83 -14.55 2.71
C LEU A 79 -3.70 -15.93 3.34
N ARG A 80 -4.65 -16.84 3.06
CA ARG A 80 -4.61 -18.21 3.56
C ARG A 80 -3.47 -19.02 2.95
N SER A 81 -3.29 -18.92 1.62
CA SER A 81 -2.35 -19.77 0.87
C SER A 81 -0.89 -19.30 0.89
N ARG A 82 -0.63 -17.99 1.08
CA ARG A 82 0.75 -17.46 1.07
C ARG A 82 1.63 -18.12 2.14
N THR A 83 2.88 -18.36 1.80
CA THR A 83 3.85 -19.07 2.67
C THR A 83 4.87 -18.13 3.33
N ASN A 84 4.98 -16.89 2.85
CA ASN A 84 6.05 -15.96 3.22
C ASN A 84 5.69 -15.00 4.37
N ASN A 85 4.41 -14.78 4.66
CA ASN A 85 3.95 -13.83 5.68
C ASN A 85 2.71 -14.38 6.42
N PRO A 86 2.77 -14.58 7.75
CA PRO A 86 1.67 -15.17 8.51
C PRO A 86 0.49 -14.22 8.75
N TYR A 87 0.65 -12.89 8.58
CA TYR A 87 -0.39 -11.91 8.86
C TYR A 87 -1.69 -12.20 8.07
N GLY A 88 -2.85 -11.92 8.64
CA GLY A 88 -4.14 -12.13 7.96
C GLY A 88 -4.60 -13.58 7.89
N LYS A 89 -3.83 -14.52 8.48
CA LYS A 89 -4.27 -15.91 8.68
C LYS A 89 -5.09 -16.07 9.97
N HIS A 90 -4.82 -15.25 10.99
CA HIS A 90 -5.63 -15.24 12.20
C HIS A 90 -6.98 -14.56 11.94
N PRO A 91 -8.11 -15.05 12.50
CA PRO A 91 -9.43 -14.46 12.27
C PRO A 91 -9.50 -12.95 12.55
N ASP A 92 -8.89 -12.47 13.63
CA ASP A 92 -8.89 -11.04 13.98
C ASP A 92 -8.10 -10.19 12.98
N GLU A 93 -6.99 -10.72 12.46
CA GLU A 93 -6.19 -10.05 11.44
C GLU A 93 -6.92 -10.04 10.10
N LEU A 94 -7.62 -11.13 9.77
CA LEU A 94 -8.44 -11.19 8.56
C LEU A 94 -9.58 -10.17 8.64
N ALA A 95 -10.33 -10.15 9.74
CA ALA A 95 -11.40 -9.18 9.97
C ALA A 95 -10.89 -7.74 9.84
N ARG A 96 -9.68 -7.47 10.33
CA ARG A 96 -9.00 -6.19 10.16
C ARG A 96 -8.66 -5.86 8.71
N VAL A 97 -8.11 -6.81 7.95
CA VAL A 97 -7.86 -6.60 6.51
C VAL A 97 -9.15 -6.26 5.77
N LEU A 98 -10.26 -6.94 6.09
CA LEU A 98 -11.56 -6.68 5.48
C LEU A 98 -12.10 -5.30 5.88
N ALA A 99 -11.98 -4.92 7.15
CA ALA A 99 -12.37 -3.59 7.61
C ALA A 99 -11.54 -2.47 6.92
N LEU A 100 -10.23 -2.68 6.72
CA LEU A 100 -9.39 -1.74 5.98
C LEU A 100 -9.78 -1.65 4.51
N LYS A 101 -10.10 -2.77 3.87
CA LYS A 101 -10.63 -2.80 2.49
C LYS A 101 -11.91 -1.96 2.37
N GLU A 102 -12.84 -2.10 3.31
CA GLU A 102 -14.11 -1.36 3.29
C GLU A 102 -13.94 0.13 3.57
N THR A 103 -13.03 0.50 4.48
CA THR A 103 -12.91 1.88 4.97
C THR A 103 -11.85 2.70 4.24
N VAL A 104 -10.73 2.09 3.84
CA VAL A 104 -9.57 2.79 3.27
C VAL A 104 -9.55 2.73 1.75
N GLU A 105 -9.92 1.61 1.13
CA GLU A 105 -9.88 1.50 -0.34
C GLU A 105 -10.72 2.55 -1.07
N PRO A 106 -11.95 2.90 -0.62
CA PRO A 106 -12.70 4.00 -1.23
C PRO A 106 -11.95 5.33 -1.20
N MET A 107 -11.13 5.58 -0.17
CA MET A 107 -10.30 6.78 -0.09
C MET A 107 -9.14 6.71 -1.09
N LEU A 108 -8.47 5.57 -1.19
CA LEU A 108 -7.38 5.35 -2.15
C LEU A 108 -7.86 5.48 -3.59
N ARG A 109 -9.06 4.97 -3.89
CA ARG A 109 -9.67 5.06 -5.23
C ARG A 109 -9.90 6.51 -5.68
N ARG A 110 -10.15 7.44 -4.75
CA ARG A 110 -10.38 8.87 -5.07
C ARG A 110 -9.11 9.60 -5.49
N VAL A 111 -7.94 9.09 -5.12
CA VAL A 111 -6.63 9.71 -5.40
C VAL A 111 -5.82 8.91 -6.43
N ALA A 112 -6.23 7.69 -6.74
CA ALA A 112 -5.58 6.85 -7.73
C ALA A 112 -5.72 7.46 -9.14
N THR A 113 -4.61 7.47 -9.87
CA THR A 113 -4.59 7.78 -11.31
C THR A 113 -5.20 6.62 -12.10
N VAL A 114 -4.94 5.39 -11.64
CA VAL A 114 -5.47 4.17 -12.24
C VAL A 114 -5.74 3.13 -11.15
N GLU A 115 -6.84 2.40 -11.32
CA GLU A 115 -7.17 1.24 -10.53
C GLU A 115 -6.96 -0.03 -11.38
N ILE A 116 -6.23 -1.00 -10.83
CA ILE A 116 -5.95 -2.28 -11.47
C ILE A 116 -6.51 -3.38 -10.59
N ASP A 117 -7.50 -4.12 -11.10
CA ASP A 117 -7.96 -5.36 -10.47
C ASP A 117 -6.91 -6.45 -10.68
N THR A 118 -6.39 -6.95 -9.57
CA THR A 118 -5.38 -8.00 -9.52
C THR A 118 -6.00 -9.40 -9.45
N SER A 119 -7.30 -9.56 -9.72
CA SER A 119 -7.94 -10.87 -9.91
C SER A 119 -7.43 -11.62 -11.15
N VAL A 120 -6.78 -10.91 -12.07
CA VAL A 120 -6.12 -11.43 -13.27
C VAL A 120 -4.73 -12.02 -12.97
N PRO A 121 -4.13 -12.80 -13.91
CA PRO A 121 -2.75 -13.28 -13.82
C PRO A 121 -1.72 -12.17 -13.55
N LEU A 122 -0.60 -12.53 -12.90
CA LEU A 122 0.42 -11.57 -12.45
C LEU A 122 1.07 -10.82 -13.62
N ASP A 123 1.36 -11.51 -14.71
CA ASP A 123 1.88 -10.96 -15.95
C ASP A 123 0.96 -9.87 -16.51
N GLU A 124 -0.35 -10.10 -16.55
CA GLU A 124 -1.31 -9.08 -16.96
C GLU A 124 -1.34 -7.86 -16.01
N VAL A 125 -1.18 -8.08 -14.69
CA VAL A 125 -1.07 -6.96 -13.73
C VAL A 125 0.19 -6.15 -14.01
N VAL A 126 1.33 -6.80 -14.21
CA VAL A 126 2.61 -6.15 -14.48
C VAL A 126 2.55 -5.36 -15.80
N GLU A 127 1.99 -5.94 -16.86
CA GLU A 127 1.80 -5.25 -18.13
C GLU A 127 0.94 -3.99 -17.97
N LYS A 128 -0.17 -4.08 -17.22
CA LYS A 128 -1.03 -2.93 -16.93
C LYS A 128 -0.30 -1.84 -16.16
N ILE A 129 0.56 -2.19 -15.21
CA ILE A 129 1.39 -1.22 -14.46
C ILE A 129 2.39 -0.54 -15.40
N LEU A 130 3.11 -1.30 -16.22
CA LEU A 130 4.11 -0.76 -17.13
C LEU A 130 3.47 0.17 -18.19
N ALA A 131 2.28 -0.17 -18.67
CA ALA A 131 1.55 0.67 -19.61
C ALA A 131 1.15 2.05 -19.06
N VAL A 132 1.20 2.27 -17.74
CA VAL A 132 0.93 3.57 -17.11
C VAL A 132 2.14 4.49 -17.25
N VAL A 133 3.35 3.96 -17.07
CA VAL A 133 4.59 4.73 -17.03
C VAL A 133 5.26 4.86 -18.40
N SER A 134 4.90 4.02 -19.37
CA SER A 134 5.43 4.08 -20.74
C SER A 134 4.70 5.09 -21.65
N ARG A 135 4.00 6.08 -21.08
CA ARG A 135 3.20 7.07 -21.82
C ARG A 135 3.91 8.39 -22.01
#